data_AF-A0A2W1JML5-F1
#
_entry.id   AF-A0A2W1JML5-F1
#
_cell.length_a   1.000
_cell.length_b   1.000
_cell.length_c   1.000
_cell.angle_alpha   90.00
_cell.angle_beta   90.00
_cell.angle_gamma   90.00
#
_symmetry.space_group_name_H-M   'P 1'
#
loop_
_entity.id
_entity.type
_entity.pdbx_description
1 polymer ?
#
loop_
_entity_poly.entity_id
_entity_poly.type
_entity_poly.pdbx_seq_one_letter_code
_entity_poly.pdbx_strand_id
1 'polypeptide(L)'
;MNIDQFESKIEAGLSGAASALYEVGKNLACIRDRKLYKAAGFPNFESYLRERWDFNRTHGYHLIHAAEVLEGLMEHFDDAQLPQTESAIRPLRALSQEKRVEVWSEALRRSRRRPGKGTVDAVIAELCT
;
A
#
# COMPACT_ATOMS: atom_id res chain seq x y z
N MET A 1 -7.13 -17.81 -9.82
CA MET A 1 -6.29 -17.78 -8.62
C MET A 1 -7.19 -18.06 -7.42
N ASN A 2 -6.90 -19.10 -6.63
CA ASN A 2 -7.62 -19.43 -5.40
C ASN A 2 -7.03 -18.67 -4.20
N ILE A 3 -7.66 -18.76 -3.02
CA ILE A 3 -7.19 -18.02 -1.83
C ILE A 3 -5.74 -18.40 -1.49
N ASP A 4 -5.39 -19.69 -1.47
CA ASP A 4 -4.04 -20.18 -1.13
C ASP A 4 -2.94 -19.53 -1.99
N GLN A 5 -3.20 -19.34 -3.28
CA GLN A 5 -2.28 -18.65 -4.19
C GLN A 5 -2.11 -17.16 -3.87
N PHE A 6 -3.16 -16.49 -3.36
CA PHE A 6 -3.04 -15.11 -2.86
C PHE A 6 -2.27 -15.07 -1.53
N GLU A 7 -2.52 -16.03 -0.64
CA GLU A 7 -1.86 -16.09 0.68
C GLU A 7 -0.36 -16.33 0.55
N SER A 8 0.05 -17.25 -0.32
CA SER A 8 1.47 -17.48 -0.60
C SER A 8 2.20 -16.23 -1.11
N LYS A 9 1.53 -15.40 -1.94
CA LYS A 9 2.08 -14.10 -2.38
C LYS A 9 2.15 -13.07 -1.26
N ILE A 10 1.16 -13.06 -0.37
CA ILE A 10 1.19 -12.20 0.82
C ILE A 10 2.37 -12.59 1.70
N GLU A 11 2.55 -13.87 2.02
CA GLU A 11 3.68 -14.36 2.82
C GLU A 11 5.03 -13.97 2.21
N ALA A 12 5.21 -14.15 0.90
CA ALA A 12 6.42 -13.73 0.19
C ALA A 12 6.63 -12.21 0.24
N GLY A 13 5.56 -11.42 0.26
CA GLY A 13 5.60 -9.96 0.40
C GLY A 13 5.81 -9.46 1.83
N LEU A 14 5.74 -10.31 2.86
CA LEU A 14 5.97 -9.86 4.24
C LEU A 14 7.47 -9.68 4.58
N SER A 15 8.39 -10.10 3.72
CA SER A 15 9.85 -10.00 3.94
C SER A 15 10.50 -8.65 3.58
N GLY A 16 9.74 -7.65 3.10
CA GLY A 16 10.18 -6.25 2.94
C GLY A 16 10.45 -5.74 1.51
N ALA A 17 10.46 -4.41 1.36
CA ALA A 17 10.50 -3.55 0.14
C ALA A 17 9.13 -3.00 -0.34
N ALA A 18 9.15 -2.01 -1.25
CA ALA A 18 7.93 -1.40 -1.82
C ALA A 18 7.07 -2.42 -2.59
N SER A 19 7.72 -3.30 -3.37
CA SER A 19 7.07 -4.43 -4.05
C SER A 19 6.33 -5.35 -3.07
N ALA A 20 6.88 -5.54 -1.88
CA ALA A 20 6.28 -6.32 -0.81
C ALA A 20 4.98 -5.69 -0.28
N LEU A 21 4.98 -4.38 0.01
CA LEU A 21 3.77 -3.64 0.39
C LEU A 21 2.71 -3.66 -0.71
N TYR A 22 3.13 -3.49 -1.96
CA TYR A 22 2.25 -3.55 -3.12
C TYR A 22 1.60 -4.95 -3.25
N GLU A 23 2.40 -6.02 -3.24
CA GLU A 23 1.89 -7.39 -3.36
C GLU A 23 0.94 -7.73 -2.22
N VAL A 24 1.31 -7.45 -0.97
CA VAL A 24 0.43 -7.73 0.18
C VAL A 24 -0.90 -7.01 0.02
N GLY A 25 -0.89 -5.69 -0.23
CA GLY A 25 -2.11 -4.90 -0.38
C GLY A 25 -2.96 -5.34 -1.57
N LYS A 26 -2.35 -5.59 -2.72
CA LYS A 26 -3.04 -6.03 -3.95
C LYS A 26 -3.72 -7.38 -3.78
N ASN A 27 -3.03 -8.34 -3.17
CA ASN A 27 -3.58 -9.67 -2.94
C ASN A 27 -4.70 -9.63 -1.88
N LEU A 28 -4.55 -8.83 -0.81
CA LEU A 28 -5.63 -8.58 0.16
C LEU A 28 -6.87 -7.94 -0.50
N ALA A 29 -6.67 -6.98 -1.41
CA ALA A 29 -7.76 -6.36 -2.16
C ALA A 29 -8.51 -7.39 -3.01
N CYS A 30 -7.77 -8.25 -3.74
CA CYS A 30 -8.37 -9.31 -4.54
C CYS A 30 -9.18 -10.31 -3.70
N ILE A 31 -8.67 -10.72 -2.53
CA ILE A 31 -9.39 -11.60 -1.60
C ILE A 31 -10.68 -10.94 -1.11
N ARG A 32 -10.61 -9.65 -0.72
CA ARG A 32 -11.75 -8.87 -0.25
C ARG A 32 -12.83 -8.75 -1.32
N ASP A 33 -12.45 -8.29 -2.50
CA ASP A 33 -13.38 -7.91 -3.58
C ASP A 33 -14.06 -9.13 -4.19
N ARG A 34 -13.31 -10.23 -4.32
CA ARG A 34 -13.84 -11.53 -4.77
C ARG A 34 -14.49 -12.34 -3.64
N LYS A 35 -14.49 -11.81 -2.42
CA LYS A 35 -15.05 -12.44 -1.21
C LYS A 35 -14.51 -13.85 -0.96
N LEU A 36 -13.25 -14.12 -1.32
CA LEU A 36 -12.64 -15.46 -1.20
C LEU A 36 -12.53 -15.91 0.26
N TYR A 37 -12.43 -14.96 1.19
CA TYR A 37 -12.48 -15.24 2.62
C TYR A 37 -13.77 -15.97 3.04
N LYS A 38 -14.90 -15.74 2.36
CA LYS A 38 -16.16 -16.45 2.67
C LYS A 38 -16.08 -17.91 2.27
N ALA A 39 -15.51 -18.20 1.10
CA ALA A 39 -15.32 -19.57 0.63
C ALA A 39 -14.33 -20.34 1.53
N ALA A 40 -13.38 -19.61 2.14
CA ALA A 40 -12.45 -20.15 3.13
C ALA A 40 -13.05 -20.29 4.55
N GLY A 41 -14.35 -20.05 4.73
CA GLY A 41 -15.06 -20.26 6.00
C GLY A 41 -15.06 -19.05 6.96
N PHE A 42 -14.47 -17.91 6.58
CA PHE A 42 -14.47 -16.74 7.44
C PHE A 42 -15.79 -15.95 7.34
N PRO A 43 -16.39 -15.56 8.48
CA PRO A 43 -17.68 -14.88 8.49
C PRO A 43 -17.64 -13.48 7.86
N ASN A 44 -16.49 -12.81 7.95
CA ASN A 44 -16.24 -11.50 7.36
C ASN A 44 -14.73 -11.30 7.11
N PHE A 45 -14.40 -10.27 6.32
CA PHE A 45 -13.01 -9.98 5.96
C PHE A 45 -12.14 -9.59 7.15
N GLU A 46 -12.71 -8.98 8.19
CA GLU A 46 -11.95 -8.61 9.40
C GLU A 46 -11.53 -9.85 10.20
N SER A 47 -12.41 -10.86 10.30
CA SER A 47 -12.09 -12.13 10.97
C SER A 47 -10.98 -12.85 10.20
N TYR A 48 -11.06 -12.86 8.87
CA TYR A 48 -9.98 -13.34 8.01
C TYR A 48 -8.65 -12.63 8.26
N LEU A 49 -8.63 -11.29 8.25
CA LEU A 49 -7.42 -10.50 8.50
C LEU A 49 -6.79 -10.84 9.87
N ARG A 50 -7.63 -10.94 10.90
CA ARG A 50 -7.18 -11.22 12.27
C ARG A 50 -6.67 -12.65 12.41
N GLU A 51 -7.45 -13.64 11.98
CA GLU A 51 -7.15 -15.05 12.22
C GLU A 51 -6.02 -15.57 11.33
N ARG A 52 -5.87 -15.06 10.10
CA ARG A 52 -4.83 -15.51 9.16
C ARG A 52 -3.54 -14.72 9.24
N TRP A 53 -3.61 -13.43 9.56
CA TRP A 53 -2.47 -12.52 9.45
C TRP A 53 -2.15 -11.75 10.73
N ASP A 54 -2.95 -11.92 11.80
CA ASP A 54 -2.90 -11.10 13.01
C ASP A 54 -3.05 -9.59 12.72
N PHE A 55 -3.74 -9.26 11.63
CA PHE A 55 -3.99 -7.88 11.25
C PHE A 55 -5.32 -7.41 11.82
N ASN A 56 -5.29 -6.25 12.47
CA ASN A 56 -6.54 -5.52 12.70
C ASN A 56 -7.10 -5.00 11.38
N ARG A 57 -8.41 -4.72 11.37
CA ARG A 57 -9.12 -4.19 10.20
C ARG A 57 -8.42 -2.97 9.61
N THR A 58 -8.10 -1.98 10.44
CA THR A 58 -7.50 -0.71 9.99
C THR A 58 -6.19 -0.95 9.23
N HIS A 59 -5.31 -1.80 9.76
CA HIS A 59 -4.04 -2.15 9.14
C HIS A 59 -4.23 -2.84 7.79
N GLY A 60 -5.13 -3.83 7.70
CA GLY A 60 -5.41 -4.51 6.43
C GLY A 60 -5.92 -3.56 5.34
N TYR A 61 -6.80 -2.62 5.69
CA TYR A 61 -7.26 -1.60 4.73
C TYR A 61 -6.17 -0.59 4.38
N HIS A 62 -5.29 -0.22 5.31
CA HIS A 62 -4.14 0.63 5.00
C HIS A 62 -3.20 -0.02 3.99
N LEU A 63 -2.93 -1.32 4.10
CA LEU A 63 -2.13 -2.07 3.14
C LEU A 63 -2.78 -2.08 1.75
N ILE A 64 -4.09 -2.31 1.67
CA ILE A 64 -4.84 -2.24 0.40
C ILE A 64 -4.70 -0.85 -0.25
N HIS A 65 -4.93 0.22 0.52
CA HIS A 65 -4.80 1.58 -0.01
C HIS A 65 -3.36 1.94 -0.38
N ALA A 66 -2.38 1.43 0.35
CA ALA A 66 -0.98 1.63 0.00
C ALA A 66 -0.64 1.00 -1.35
N ALA A 67 -1.18 -0.20 -1.64
CA ALA A 67 -1.01 -0.83 -2.94
C ALA A 67 -1.67 -0.03 -4.07
N GLU A 68 -2.86 0.54 -3.86
CA GLU A 68 -3.53 1.42 -4.84
C GLU A 68 -2.69 2.66 -5.17
N VAL A 69 -2.06 3.28 -4.16
CA VAL A 69 -1.17 4.44 -4.39
C VAL A 69 0.12 4.01 -5.09
N LEU A 70 0.73 2.89 -4.65
CA LEU A 70 1.94 2.37 -5.25
C LEU A 70 1.75 2.02 -6.73
N GLU A 71 0.62 1.40 -7.09
CA GLU A 71 0.30 1.04 -8.47
C GLU A 71 0.41 2.25 -9.41
N GLY A 72 -0.21 3.37 -9.02
CA GLY A 72 -0.12 4.59 -9.81
C GLY A 72 1.29 5.19 -9.82
N LEU A 73 2.04 5.11 -8.72
CA LEU A 73 3.43 5.61 -8.70
C LEU A 73 4.38 4.75 -9.53
N MET A 74 4.15 3.45 -9.65
CA MET A 74 4.97 2.53 -10.46
C MET A 74 4.95 2.87 -11.95
N GLU A 75 3.95 3.60 -12.43
CA GLU A 75 3.89 4.10 -13.81
C GLU A 75 4.86 5.26 -14.08
N HIS A 76 5.38 5.91 -13.03
CA HIS A 76 6.16 7.14 -13.14
C HIS A 76 7.56 7.06 -12.51
N PHE A 77 7.83 6.07 -11.67
CA PHE A 77 9.04 5.98 -10.87
C PHE A 77 9.61 4.57 -10.87
N ASP A 78 10.95 4.46 -10.85
CA ASP A 78 11.63 3.18 -10.69
C ASP A 78 11.44 2.64 -9.26
N ASP A 79 11.62 1.32 -9.07
CA ASP A 79 11.56 0.67 -7.75
C ASP A 79 12.49 1.31 -6.70
N ALA A 80 13.61 1.87 -7.16
CA ALA A 80 14.57 2.58 -6.33
C ALA A 80 14.01 3.91 -5.75
N GLN A 81 13.01 4.48 -6.40
CA GLN A 81 12.38 5.76 -6.07
C GLN A 81 11.03 5.60 -5.39
N LEU A 82 10.41 4.42 -5.44
CA LEU A 82 9.12 4.17 -4.80
C LEU A 82 9.19 4.27 -3.26
N PRO A 83 8.09 4.72 -2.62
CA PRO A 83 7.98 4.73 -1.17
C PRO A 83 8.02 3.29 -0.63
N GLN A 84 8.87 3.05 0.38
CA GLN A 84 9.03 1.70 0.97
C GLN A 84 8.28 1.50 2.29
N THR A 85 7.60 2.54 2.79
CA THR A 85 6.88 2.44 4.07
C THR A 85 5.45 2.92 3.89
N GLU A 86 4.51 2.22 4.50
CA GLU A 86 3.09 2.62 4.50
C GLU A 86 2.91 4.03 5.07
N SER A 87 3.72 4.43 6.05
CA SER A 87 3.66 5.76 6.64
C SER A 87 3.96 6.90 5.65
N ALA A 88 4.83 6.68 4.67
CA ALA A 88 5.14 7.66 3.61
C ALA A 88 4.05 7.69 2.52
N ILE A 89 3.36 6.57 2.33
CA ILE A 89 2.29 6.40 1.33
C ILE A 89 0.97 6.99 1.85
N ARG A 90 0.69 6.82 3.14
CA ARG A 90 -0.60 7.20 3.76
C ARG A 90 -1.04 8.64 3.46
N PRO A 91 -0.19 9.67 3.53
CA PRO A 91 -0.58 11.04 3.21
C PRO A 91 -1.02 11.23 1.75
N LEU A 92 -0.43 10.47 0.82
CA LEU A 92 -0.72 10.54 -0.61
C LEU A 92 -2.11 9.98 -0.96
N ARG A 93 -2.70 9.15 -0.09
CA ARG A 93 -3.99 8.48 -0.33
C ARG A 93 -5.11 9.47 -0.70
N ALA A 94 -5.16 10.63 -0.04
CA ALA A 94 -6.21 11.61 -0.22
C ALA A 94 -6.07 12.45 -1.51
N LEU A 95 -4.95 12.34 -2.21
CA LEU A 95 -4.63 13.13 -3.39
C LEU A 95 -5.09 12.42 -4.67
N SER A 96 -5.35 13.20 -5.73
CA SER A 96 -5.53 12.66 -7.09
C SER A 96 -4.22 12.04 -7.58
N GLN A 97 -4.27 11.18 -8.59
CA GLN A 97 -3.09 10.49 -9.11
C GLN A 97 -2.01 11.48 -9.58
N GLU A 98 -2.40 12.55 -10.26
CA GLU A 98 -1.51 13.61 -10.73
C GLU A 98 -0.81 14.30 -9.55
N LYS A 99 -1.57 14.61 -8.49
CA LYS A 99 -1.01 15.22 -7.28
C LYS A 99 -0.11 14.27 -6.50
N ARG A 100 -0.39 12.97 -6.48
CA ARG A 100 0.52 11.97 -5.87
C ARG A 100 1.88 11.99 -6.55
N VAL A 101 1.90 12.00 -7.89
CA VAL A 101 3.13 12.03 -8.69
C VAL A 101 3.89 13.33 -8.46
N GLU A 102 3.20 14.47 -8.48
CA GLU A 102 3.80 15.79 -8.24
C GLU A 102 4.43 15.88 -6.85
N VAL A 103 3.66 15.55 -5.80
CA VAL A 103 4.14 15.57 -4.41
C VAL A 103 5.30 14.61 -4.21
N TRP A 104 5.23 13.39 -4.76
CA TRP A 104 6.30 12.42 -4.59
C TRP A 104 7.59 12.82 -5.33
N SER A 105 7.46 13.36 -6.55
CA SER A 105 8.60 13.92 -7.31
C SER A 105 9.30 15.02 -6.53
N GLU A 106 8.54 15.94 -5.95
CA GLU A 106 9.08 17.04 -5.17
C GLU A 106 9.71 16.56 -3.85
N ALA A 107 9.09 15.57 -3.18
CA ALA A 107 9.65 14.95 -1.99
C ALA A 107 11.01 14.27 -2.27
N LEU A 108 11.13 13.56 -3.40
CA LEU A 108 12.38 12.96 -3.88
C LEU A 108 13.44 14.04 -4.14
N ARG A 109 13.07 15.14 -4.80
CA ARG A 109 13.98 16.25 -5.10
C ARG A 109 14.56 16.89 -3.83
N ARG A 110 13.76 16.98 -2.76
CA ARG A 110 14.15 17.60 -1.48
C ARG A 110 14.97 16.70 -0.57
N SER A 111 15.02 15.39 -0.85
CA SER A 111 15.59 14.41 0.07
C SER A 111 16.84 13.76 -0.49
N ARG A 112 17.92 13.76 0.29
CA ARG A 112 19.15 13.00 -0.05
C ARG A 112 18.99 11.48 0.11
N ARG A 113 17.94 11.07 0.83
CA ARG A 113 17.53 9.68 1.07
C ARG A 113 16.07 9.53 0.65
N ARG A 114 15.52 8.30 0.62
CA ARG A 114 14.10 8.11 0.34
C ARG A 114 13.24 8.95 1.29
N PRO A 115 12.23 9.69 0.77
CA PRO A 115 11.36 10.51 1.60
C PRO A 115 10.59 9.67 2.62
N GLY A 116 10.58 10.14 3.87
CA GLY A 116 9.69 9.62 4.91
C GLY A 116 8.42 10.46 5.02
N LYS A 117 7.51 10.06 5.92
CA LYS A 117 6.24 10.76 6.19
C LYS A 117 6.39 12.28 6.36
N GLY A 118 7.36 12.73 7.16
CA GLY A 118 7.55 14.16 7.43
C GLY A 118 7.88 15.00 6.20
N THR A 119 8.70 14.48 5.27
CA THR A 119 8.97 15.17 4.00
C THR A 119 7.71 15.23 3.14
N VAL A 120 6.97 14.13 3.03
CA VAL A 120 5.76 14.07 2.22
C VAL A 120 4.71 15.04 2.75
N ASP A 121 4.46 15.07 4.06
CA ASP A 121 3.52 15.99 4.68
C ASP A 121 3.90 17.46 4.44
N ALA A 122 5.19 17.79 4.54
CA ALA A 122 5.67 19.14 4.28
C ALA A 122 5.42 19.58 2.82
N VAL A 123 5.66 18.67 1.86
CA VAL A 123 5.40 18.96 0.44
C VAL A 123 3.91 19.10 0.17
N ILE A 124 3.05 18.27 0.78
CA ILE A 124 1.59 18.39 0.65
C ILE A 124 1.12 19.74 1.18
N ALA A 125 1.59 20.15 2.36
CA ALA A 125 1.23 21.43 2.97
C ALA A 125 1.64 22.64 2.12
N GLU A 126 2.62 22.51 1.23
CA GLU A 126 3.03 23.58 0.33
C GLU A 126 2.30 23.54 -1.02
N LEU A 127 2.08 22.35 -1.59
CA LEU A 127 1.55 22.20 -2.97
C LEU A 127 0.03 22.00 -3.06
N CYS A 128 -0.65 21.77 -1.94
CA CYS A 128 -2.08 21.43 -1.88
C CYS A 128 -2.90 22.37 -0.98
N THR A 129 -2.36 23.52 -0.61
CA THR A 129 -3.02 24.60 0.16
C THR A 129 -3.51 25.69 -0.79
#